data_AF-A0A6N2HFQ4-F1
#
_entry.id   AF-A0A6N2HFQ4-F1
#
_cell.length_a   1.000
_cell.length_b   1.000
_cell.length_c   1.000
_cell.angle_alpha   90.00
_cell.angle_beta   90.00
_cell.angle_gamma   90.00
#
_symmetry.space_group_name_H-M   'P 1'
#
loop_
_entity.id
_entity.type
_entity.pdbx_description
1 polymer ?
#
loop_
_entity_poly.entity_id
_entity_poly.type
_entity_poly.pdbx_seq_one_letter_code
_entity_poly.pdbx_strand_id
1 'polypeptide(L)'
;MWQETNNIDGLQTTGTNPDTKVGSACATDEQGLCTFEALELGTYYLEETAVPEGYRLPENRVSGPFELTGQNPDHTTTISNTRGEPCKNCK
;
A
#
# COMPACT_ATOMS: atom_id res chain seq x y z
N MET A 1 -2.80 -3.36 4.79
CA MET A 1 -1.37 -3.00 4.89
C MET A 1 -0.61 -4.22 5.37
N TRP A 2 0.70 -4.25 5.22
CA TRP A 2 1.54 -5.35 5.70
C TRP A 2 2.62 -4.79 6.63
N GLN A 3 2.82 -5.42 7.79
CA GLN A 3 3.89 -5.12 8.73
C GLN A 3 5.02 -6.14 8.52
N GLU A 4 6.24 -5.64 8.39
CA GLU A 4 7.45 -6.46 8.35
C GLU A 4 7.60 -7.21 9.68
N THR A 5 7.62 -8.53 9.62
CA THR A 5 7.67 -9.38 10.84
C THR A 5 8.70 -10.49 10.77
N ASN A 6 9.45 -10.59 9.68
CA ASN A 6 10.27 -11.74 9.38
C ASN A 6 11.76 -11.38 9.16
N ASN A 7 12.07 -10.08 9.07
CA ASN A 7 13.38 -9.47 8.90
C ASN A 7 14.05 -9.87 7.56
N ILE A 8 13.27 -10.01 6.49
CA ILE A 8 13.72 -10.21 5.12
C ILE A 8 13.31 -8.99 4.29
N ASP A 9 14.23 -8.46 3.50
CA ASP A 9 13.97 -7.24 2.73
C ASP A 9 12.83 -7.40 1.71
N GLY A 10 11.90 -6.45 1.74
CA GLY A 10 10.75 -6.38 0.83
C GLY A 10 9.50 -7.03 1.42
N LEU A 11 8.40 -7.01 0.68
CA LEU A 11 7.16 -7.62 1.13
C LEU A 11 7.10 -9.12 0.78
N GLN A 12 6.80 -9.99 1.75
CA GLN A 12 6.48 -11.40 1.54
C GLN A 12 5.05 -11.70 1.98
N THR A 13 4.12 -11.83 1.03
CA THR A 13 2.70 -12.11 1.34
C THR A 13 2.36 -13.60 1.45
N THR A 14 3.31 -14.48 1.13
CA THR A 14 3.14 -15.95 1.13
C THR A 14 4.41 -16.65 1.57
N GLY A 15 4.33 -17.96 1.82
CA GLY A 15 5.47 -18.80 2.23
C GLY A 15 5.37 -19.24 3.70
N THR A 16 6.47 -19.77 4.22
CA THR A 16 6.54 -20.32 5.59
C THR A 16 6.74 -19.26 6.67
N ASN A 17 7.21 -18.08 6.30
CA ASN A 17 7.44 -16.95 7.22
C ASN A 17 7.07 -15.62 6.53
N PRO A 18 5.79 -15.42 6.16
CA PRO A 18 5.35 -14.21 5.50
C PRO A 18 5.24 -13.04 6.49
N ASP A 19 5.11 -11.84 5.94
CA ASP A 19 4.74 -10.64 6.68
C ASP A 19 3.31 -10.68 7.17
N THR A 20 3.06 -9.91 8.23
CA THR A 20 1.76 -9.90 8.88
C THR A 20 0.87 -8.86 8.21
N LYS A 21 -0.29 -9.31 7.69
CA LYS A 21 -1.32 -8.39 7.21
C LYS A 21 -1.95 -7.68 8.40
N VAL A 22 -1.89 -6.35 8.40
CA VAL A 22 -2.44 -5.50 9.45
C VAL A 22 -3.49 -4.54 8.89
N GLY A 23 -4.49 -4.26 9.74
CA GLY A 23 -5.62 -3.41 9.42
C GLY A 23 -6.54 -3.97 8.32
N SER A 24 -7.57 -3.20 7.99
CA SER A 24 -8.42 -3.48 6.83
C SER A 24 -7.80 -2.94 5.56
N ALA A 25 -8.26 -3.42 4.40
CA ALA A 25 -7.97 -2.72 3.14
C ALA A 25 -8.58 -1.30 3.21
N CYS A 26 -7.94 -0.36 2.55
CA CYS A 26 -8.40 1.02 2.48
C CYS A 26 -8.43 1.45 1.01
N ALA A 27 -9.47 2.20 0.65
CA ALA A 27 -9.65 2.77 -0.69
C ALA A 27 -9.53 4.28 -0.57
N THR A 28 -8.89 4.92 -1.55
CA THR A 28 -8.80 6.37 -1.60
C THR A 28 -10.18 7.00 -1.81
N ASP A 29 -10.48 8.06 -1.06
CA ASP A 29 -11.69 8.86 -1.23
C ASP A 29 -11.63 9.77 -2.48
N GLU A 30 -12.65 10.63 -2.63
CA GLU A 30 -12.73 11.62 -3.72
C GLU A 30 -11.59 12.66 -3.69
N GLN A 31 -10.91 12.82 -2.55
CA GLN A 31 -9.74 13.68 -2.39
C GLN A 31 -8.42 12.91 -2.63
N GLY A 32 -8.48 11.61 -2.89
CA GLY A 32 -7.32 10.76 -3.07
C GLY A 32 -6.67 10.29 -1.76
N LEU A 33 -7.39 10.40 -0.63
CA LEU A 33 -6.85 10.09 0.70
C LEU A 33 -7.30 8.73 1.20
N CYS A 34 -6.37 8.03 1.84
CA CYS A 34 -6.59 6.76 2.51
C CYS A 34 -5.69 6.73 3.75
N THR A 35 -6.29 6.52 4.93
CA THR A 35 -5.58 6.61 6.21
C THR A 35 -5.66 5.29 6.97
N PHE A 36 -4.54 4.90 7.56
CA PHE A 36 -4.44 3.80 8.51
C PHE A 36 -4.08 4.38 9.87
N GLU A 37 -4.88 4.09 10.90
CA GLU A 37 -4.72 4.64 12.25
C GLU A 37 -4.34 3.53 13.24
N ALA A 38 -3.83 3.96 14.40
CA ALA A 38 -3.49 3.07 15.52
C ALA A 38 -2.51 1.93 15.15
N LEU A 39 -1.56 2.23 14.26
CA LEU A 39 -0.46 1.32 13.94
C LEU A 39 0.59 1.33 15.06
N GLU A 40 1.17 0.18 15.35
CA GLU A 40 2.32 0.07 16.24
C GLU A 40 3.59 0.62 15.55
N LEU A 41 4.64 0.92 16.33
CA LEU A 41 5.93 1.24 15.75
C LEU A 41 6.49 0.03 14.99
N GLY A 42 7.09 0.27 13.83
CA GLY A 42 7.61 -0.79 12.97
C GLY A 42 7.75 -0.38 11.52
N THR A 43 8.06 -1.36 10.68
CA THR A 43 8.24 -1.19 9.25
C THR A 43 7.05 -1.76 8.49
N TYR A 44 6.57 -1.01 7.49
CA TYR A 44 5.34 -1.32 6.78
C TYR A 44 5.49 -1.26 5.27
N TYR A 45 4.69 -2.07 4.59
CA TYR A 45 4.51 -2.08 3.14
C TYR A 45 3.05 -1.89 2.76
N LEU A 46 2.84 -1.13 1.69
CA LEU A 46 1.55 -1.00 1.01
C LEU A 46 1.58 -1.84 -0.26
N GLU A 47 0.57 -2.68 -0.45
CA GLU A 47 0.33 -3.41 -1.70
C GLU A 47 -0.93 -2.85 -2.35
N GLU A 48 -0.80 -2.28 -3.53
CA GLU A 48 -1.94 -1.84 -4.32
C GLU A 48 -2.63 -3.04 -4.97
N THR A 49 -3.91 -3.23 -4.67
CA THR A 49 -4.69 -4.40 -5.12
C THR A 49 -5.72 -4.05 -6.20
N ALA A 50 -6.08 -2.77 -6.32
CA ALA A 50 -7.03 -2.25 -7.29
C ALA A 50 -6.73 -0.79 -7.59
N VAL A 51 -7.17 -0.31 -8.76
CA VAL A 51 -7.00 1.09 -9.18
C VAL A 51 -8.35 1.73 -9.54
N PRO A 52 -8.45 3.07 -9.47
CA PRO A 52 -9.59 3.79 -10.01
C PRO A 52 -9.78 3.57 -11.51
N GLU A 53 -10.96 3.88 -12.01
CA GLU A 53 -11.27 3.79 -13.43
C GLU A 53 -10.37 4.71 -14.27
N GLY A 54 -9.90 4.22 -15.43
CA GLY A 54 -9.02 4.96 -16.32
C GLY A 54 -7.53 4.90 -15.94
N TYR A 55 -7.18 4.18 -14.87
CA TYR A 55 -5.80 3.94 -14.46
C TYR A 55 -5.40 2.48 -14.69
N ARG A 56 -4.09 2.26 -14.80
CA ARG A 56 -3.49 0.92 -14.87
C ARG A 56 -2.92 0.56 -13.51
N LEU A 57 -3.23 -0.64 -13.05
CA LEU A 57 -2.54 -1.25 -11.91
C LEU A 57 -1.08 -1.49 -12.30
N PRO A 58 -0.09 -0.98 -11.53
CA PRO A 58 1.31 -1.09 -11.88
C PRO A 58 1.81 -2.54 -11.78
N GLU A 59 2.91 -2.83 -12.46
CA GLU A 59 3.60 -4.13 -12.35
C GLU A 59 4.20 -4.29 -10.95
N ASN A 60 4.91 -3.26 -10.48
CA ASN A 60 5.31 -3.16 -9.08
C ASN A 60 4.20 -2.47 -8.28
N ARG A 61 3.53 -3.27 -7.45
CA ARG A 61 2.40 -2.84 -6.63
C ARG A 61 2.79 -2.52 -5.19
N VAL A 62 4.05 -2.77 -4.83
CA VAL A 62 4.53 -2.64 -3.46
C VAL A 62 5.21 -1.29 -3.29
N SER A 63 4.77 -0.54 -2.29
CA SER A 63 5.39 0.70 -1.83
C SER A 63 5.88 0.53 -0.39
N GLY A 64 7.06 1.07 -0.09
CA GLY A 64 7.74 0.95 1.20
C GLY A 64 9.23 0.58 1.00
N PRO A 65 9.97 0.32 2.10
CA PRO A 65 9.48 0.29 3.48
C PRO A 65 9.10 1.68 4.01
N PHE A 66 8.08 1.73 4.85
CA PHE A 66 7.70 2.91 5.63
C PHE A 66 7.95 2.63 7.11
N GLU A 67 8.81 3.43 7.74
CA GLU A 67 9.20 3.24 9.13
C GLU A 67 8.45 4.20 10.06
N LEU A 68 7.74 3.63 11.03
CA LEU A 68 7.16 4.35 12.16
C LEU A 68 8.05 4.14 13.38
N THR A 69 8.61 5.23 13.89
CA THR A 69 9.51 5.21 15.07
C THR A 69 9.01 6.18 16.13
N GLY A 70 9.53 6.09 17.35
CA GLY A 70 9.19 7.06 18.40
C GLY A 70 9.55 8.51 18.04
N GLN A 71 10.48 8.73 17.11
CA GLN A 71 10.86 10.06 16.62
C GLN A 71 10.00 10.52 15.44
N ASN A 72 9.51 9.58 14.65
CA ASN A 72 8.62 9.83 13.53
C ASN A 72 7.45 8.82 13.57
N PRO A 73 6.44 9.07 14.43
CA PRO A 73 5.34 8.13 14.64
C PRO A 73 4.33 8.14 13.48
N ASP A 74 4.38 9.16 12.61
CA ASP A 74 3.49 9.33 11.47
C ASP A 74 4.26 9.23 10.15
N HIS A 75 3.57 8.77 9.11
CA HIS A 75 4.11 8.74 7.75
C HIS A 75 3.05 9.15 6.74
N THR A 76 3.43 9.96 5.75
CA THR A 76 2.58 10.33 4.62
C THR A 76 3.36 10.13 3.33
N THR A 77 2.77 9.45 2.37
CA THR A 77 3.37 9.14 1.07
C THR A 77 2.36 9.32 -0.05
N THR A 78 2.84 9.63 -1.24
CA THR A 78 2.01 9.77 -2.44
C THR A 78 2.28 8.60 -3.38
N ILE A 79 1.27 7.78 -3.62
CA ILE A 79 1.31 6.70 -4.61
C ILE A 79 0.65 7.22 -5.90
N SER A 80 1.34 7.07 -7.02
CA SER A 80 0.88 7.57 -8.32
C SER A 80 0.65 6.43 -9.30
N ASN A 81 -0.50 6.44 -9.97
CA ASN A 81 -0.81 5.52 -11.04
C ASN A 81 -0.74 6.19 -12.41
N THR A 82 -0.34 5.42 -13.42
CA THR A 82 -0.34 5.90 -14.80
C THR A 82 -1.74 5.76 -15.40
N ARG A 83 -2.21 6.81 -16.07
CA ARG A 83 -3.45 6.75 -16.83
C ARG A 83 -3.32 5.70 -17.94
N GLY A 84 -4.26 4.77 -18.01
CA GLY A 84 -4.45 3.97 -19.21
C GLY A 84 -5.38 4.73 -20.15
N GLU A 85 -5.00 4.88 -21.42
CA GLU A 85 -5.89 5.37 -22.50
C GLU A 85 -7.32 4.79 -22.37
N PRO A 86 -8.38 5.58 -22.66
CA PRO A 86 -9.71 5.41 -22.09
C PRO A 86 -10.32 4.10 -22.61
N CYS A 87 -11.10 3.30 -21.86
CA CYS A 87 -12.41 3.61 -21.28
C CYS A 87 -12.99 2.31 -20.66
N LYS A 88 -13.73 2.37 -19.53
CA LYS A 88 -14.86 1.44 -19.39
C LYS A 88 -15.94 2.00 -20.32
N ASN A 89 -16.33 1.24 -21.34
CA ASN A 89 -17.47 1.52 -22.22
C ASN A 89 -17.26 2.38 -23.50
N CYS A 90 -16.10 2.33 -24.17
CA CYS A 90 -16.11 2.71 -25.59
C CYS A 90 -16.92 1.67 -26.37
N LYS A 91 -18.08 2.09 -26.86
CA LYS A 91 -18.84 1.42 -27.93
C LYS A 91 -18.44 2.01 -29.27
#